data_AF-A0A6J3A1R8-F1
#
_entry.id   AF-A0A6J3A1R8-F1
#
_cell.length_a   1.000
_cell.length_b   1.000
_cell.length_c   1.000
_cell.angle_alpha   90.00
_cell.angle_beta   90.00
_cell.angle_gamma   90.00
#
_symmetry.space_group_name_H-M   'P 1'
#
loop_
_entity.id
_entity.type
_entity.pdbx_description
1 polymer ?
#
loop_
_entity_poly.entity_id
_entity_poly.type
_entity_poly.pdbx_seq_one_letter_code
_entity_poly.pdbx_strand_id
1 'polypeptide(L)'
;MAQRVSFPTDTLQELLEEHVACEREATAVFMEHSFKDDKQEFQKNLVEIIKNKKEDFLMQNEETSIKYCQTKLDQLSKTLMESISAGTFSVPGGHDLYRKAKEIIEREYHQVPRKGVKANEVLQSFLQSQVAIEKSILQADKSLTDGEKAIAEEWARKETAEKEQELLKQKLQEQQQQVEAQNRSLQEHIDQLMEKLVRERENLLREQSKMLEHQLKVQEDLHTEGFRKKCEEMNAEINRLRKRIVDTKNDDSTLLAQALDNLGKRITSLLPAPANILGNVVKGVGSVFKKK
;
A
#
# COMPACT_ATOMS: atom_id res chain seq x y z
N MET A 1 -1.24 -12.66 -5.16
CA MET A 1 -0.98 -11.52 -6.08
C MET A 1 -0.63 -11.95 -7.50
N ALA A 2 0.46 -12.69 -7.76
CA ALA A 2 0.89 -13.02 -9.13
C ALA A 2 -0.17 -13.75 -9.99
N GLN A 3 -1.08 -14.50 -9.38
CA GLN A 3 -2.20 -15.16 -10.06
C GLN A 3 -3.45 -14.28 -10.22
N ARG A 4 -3.54 -13.16 -9.49
CA ARG A 4 -4.72 -12.29 -9.40
C ARG A 4 -4.56 -10.98 -10.17
N VAL A 5 -3.32 -10.54 -10.37
CA VAL A 5 -3.02 -9.24 -10.99
C VAL A 5 -2.52 -9.42 -12.42
N SER A 6 -3.09 -8.63 -13.34
CA SER A 6 -2.65 -8.54 -14.73
C SER A 6 -2.09 -7.15 -15.00
N PHE A 7 -0.81 -7.06 -15.36
CA PHE A 7 -0.17 -5.78 -15.66
C PHE A 7 -0.34 -5.34 -17.13
N PRO A 8 -0.49 -4.03 -17.39
CA PRO A 8 -0.72 -2.99 -16.39
C PRO A 8 -2.17 -3.03 -15.87
N THR A 9 -2.36 -2.66 -14.60
CA THR A 9 -3.69 -2.41 -14.02
C THR A 9 -4.24 -1.09 -14.54
N ASP A 10 -5.57 -0.95 -14.62
CA ASP A 10 -6.18 0.28 -15.13
C ASP A 10 -6.01 1.44 -14.16
N THR A 11 -6.01 1.14 -12.85
CA THR A 11 -5.81 2.12 -11.78
C THR A 11 -4.81 1.62 -10.75
N LEU A 12 -4.21 2.55 -10.00
CA LEU A 12 -3.39 2.21 -8.83
C LEU A 12 -4.24 1.55 -7.73
N GLN A 13 -5.48 2.00 -7.57
CA GLN A 13 -6.40 1.47 -6.57
C GLN A 13 -6.66 -0.03 -6.75
N GLU A 14 -6.88 -0.50 -7.98
CA GLU A 14 -7.05 -1.92 -8.31
C GLU A 14 -5.88 -2.78 -7.78
N LEU A 15 -4.64 -2.33 -8.03
CA LEU A 15 -3.45 -3.02 -7.54
C LEU A 15 -3.36 -3.00 -6.01
N LEU A 16 -3.67 -1.86 -5.39
CA LEU A 16 -3.62 -1.69 -3.94
C LEU A 16 -4.68 -2.54 -3.23
N GLU A 17 -5.88 -2.67 -3.79
CA GLU A 17 -6.96 -3.50 -3.24
C GLU A 17 -6.60 -4.99 -3.30
N GLU A 18 -6.08 -5.47 -4.43
CA GLU A 18 -5.60 -6.84 -4.57
C GLU A 18 -4.41 -7.13 -3.64
N HIS A 19 -3.53 -6.15 -3.45
CA HIS A 19 -2.45 -6.24 -2.46
C HIS A 19 -3.01 -6.42 -1.04
N VAL A 20 -3.91 -5.54 -0.60
CA VAL A 20 -4.52 -5.60 0.74
C VAL A 20 -5.24 -6.93 0.97
N ALA A 21 -5.96 -7.45 -0.03
CA ALA A 21 -6.62 -8.74 0.06
C ALA A 21 -5.62 -9.90 0.24
N CYS A 22 -4.53 -9.90 -0.53
CA CYS A 22 -3.49 -10.93 -0.41
C CYS A 22 -2.69 -10.82 0.89
N GLU A 23 -2.41 -9.59 1.34
CA GLU A 23 -1.75 -9.32 2.61
C GLU A 23 -2.58 -9.84 3.78
N ARG A 24 -3.90 -9.56 3.79
CA ARG A 24 -4.82 -10.07 4.81
C ARG A 24 -4.77 -11.59 4.92
N GLU A 25 -4.78 -12.29 3.78
CA GLU A 25 -4.65 -13.76 3.72
C GLU A 25 -3.29 -14.23 4.27
N ALA A 26 -2.19 -13.57 3.87
CA ALA A 26 -0.86 -13.91 4.35
C ALA A 26 -0.70 -13.71 5.86
N THR A 27 -1.22 -12.61 6.40
CA THR A 27 -1.21 -12.34 7.84
C THR A 27 -2.06 -13.35 8.59
N ALA A 28 -3.24 -13.74 8.06
CA ALA A 28 -4.09 -14.75 8.71
C ALA A 28 -3.38 -16.11 8.81
N VAL A 29 -2.72 -16.56 7.73
CA VAL A 29 -1.90 -17.78 7.72
C VAL A 29 -0.76 -17.67 8.73
N PHE A 30 -0.09 -16.52 8.80
CA PHE A 30 0.96 -16.30 9.80
C PHE A 30 0.41 -16.36 11.23
N MET A 31 -0.75 -15.75 11.49
CA MET A 31 -1.38 -15.76 12.82
C MET A 31 -1.82 -17.16 13.24
N GLU A 32 -2.26 -18.00 12.31
CA GLU A 32 -2.64 -19.39 12.58
C GLU A 32 -1.45 -20.27 12.99
N HIS A 33 -0.28 -20.04 12.37
CA HIS A 33 0.88 -20.94 12.52
C HIS A 33 2.02 -20.41 13.41
N SER A 34 2.03 -19.12 13.74
CA SER A 34 3.01 -18.57 14.67
C SER A 34 2.64 -18.87 16.13
N PHE A 35 3.61 -18.88 17.03
CA PHE A 35 3.39 -18.94 18.47
C PHE A 35 4.59 -18.29 19.17
N LYS A 36 4.38 -17.71 20.36
CA LYS A 36 5.43 -17.08 21.18
C LYS A 36 6.26 -16.01 20.47
N ASP A 37 5.63 -15.19 19.63
CA ASP A 37 6.26 -13.98 19.07
C ASP A 37 6.12 -12.79 20.03
N ASP A 38 6.60 -12.95 21.26
CA ASP A 38 6.37 -12.01 22.37
C ASP A 38 6.94 -10.61 22.09
N LYS A 39 7.97 -10.54 21.24
CA LYS A 39 8.64 -9.30 20.84
C LYS A 39 8.16 -8.75 19.49
N GLN A 40 7.22 -9.42 18.83
CA GLN A 40 6.69 -9.07 17.50
C GLN A 40 7.80 -8.94 16.44
N GLU A 41 8.84 -9.78 16.55
CA GLU A 41 9.99 -9.75 15.64
C GLU A 41 9.67 -10.47 14.34
N PHE A 42 9.01 -11.61 14.41
CA PHE A 42 8.61 -12.36 13.23
C PHE A 42 7.48 -11.65 12.49
N GLN A 43 6.52 -11.08 13.23
CA GLN A 43 5.47 -10.25 12.63
C GLN A 43 6.06 -9.02 11.92
N LYS A 44 7.06 -8.35 12.49
CA LYS A 44 7.76 -7.25 11.81
C LYS A 44 8.40 -7.72 10.50
N ASN A 45 9.08 -8.87 10.53
CA ASN A 45 9.73 -9.42 9.33
C ASN A 45 8.69 -9.75 8.24
N LEU A 46 7.51 -10.26 8.61
CA LEU A 46 6.41 -10.46 7.68
C LEU A 46 5.97 -9.13 7.03
N VAL A 47 5.73 -8.09 7.84
CA VAL A 47 5.34 -6.76 7.34
C VAL A 47 6.39 -6.20 6.38
N GLU A 48 7.67 -6.35 6.70
CA GLU A 48 8.77 -5.91 5.83
C GLU A 48 8.82 -6.67 4.50
N ILE A 49 8.65 -8.00 4.53
CA ILE A 49 8.58 -8.83 3.31
C ILE A 49 7.38 -8.41 2.45
N ILE A 50 6.20 -8.23 3.04
CA ILE A 50 4.99 -7.82 2.33
C ILE A 50 5.18 -6.43 1.72
N LYS A 51 5.74 -5.48 2.47
CA LYS A 51 6.08 -4.13 1.97
C LYS A 51 7.00 -4.21 0.75
N ASN A 52 8.10 -4.97 0.83
CA ASN A 52 9.03 -5.08 -0.29
C ASN A 52 8.35 -5.73 -1.51
N LYS A 53 7.50 -6.73 -1.29
CA LYS A 53 6.70 -7.35 -2.38
C LYS A 53 5.71 -6.37 -3.00
N LYS A 54 5.09 -5.48 -2.20
CA LYS A 54 4.25 -4.39 -2.70
C LYS A 54 5.04 -3.47 -3.63
N GLU A 55 6.23 -3.04 -3.20
CA GLU A 55 7.10 -2.15 -3.97
C GLU A 55 7.53 -2.81 -5.29
N ASP A 56 7.88 -4.10 -5.28
CA ASP A 56 8.17 -4.88 -6.50
C ASP A 56 6.99 -4.85 -7.48
N PHE A 57 5.76 -5.12 -7.00
CA PHE A 57 4.57 -5.14 -7.86
C PHE A 57 4.18 -3.75 -8.37
N LEU A 58 4.35 -2.70 -7.56
CA LEU A 58 4.16 -1.31 -8.00
C LEU A 58 5.12 -0.97 -9.14
N MET A 59 6.40 -1.27 -8.98
CA MET A 59 7.43 -1.04 -10.00
C MET A 59 7.11 -1.78 -11.31
N GLN A 60 6.78 -3.07 -11.24
CA GLN A 60 6.40 -3.85 -12.41
C GLN A 60 5.17 -3.29 -13.14
N ASN A 61 4.18 -2.82 -12.38
CA ASN A 61 2.98 -2.20 -12.95
C ASN A 61 3.32 -0.90 -13.69
N GLU A 62 4.13 -0.05 -13.07
CA GLU A 62 4.57 1.22 -13.66
C GLU A 62 5.41 0.98 -14.92
N GLU A 63 6.39 0.09 -14.88
CA GLU A 63 7.23 -0.25 -16.04
C GLU A 63 6.41 -0.80 -17.21
N THR A 64 5.46 -1.69 -16.91
CA THR A 64 4.59 -2.27 -17.94
C THR A 64 3.67 -1.21 -18.55
N SER A 65 3.13 -0.32 -17.71
CA SER A 65 2.31 0.82 -18.16
C SER A 65 3.12 1.77 -19.05
N ILE A 66 4.33 2.14 -18.63
CA ILE A 66 5.25 2.99 -19.41
C ILE A 66 5.51 2.37 -20.78
N LYS A 67 5.97 1.11 -20.80
CA LYS A 67 6.32 0.42 -22.04
C LYS A 67 5.13 0.33 -23.01
N TYR A 68 3.96 -0.02 -22.49
CA TYR A 68 2.75 -0.12 -23.31
C TYR A 68 2.33 1.24 -23.86
N CYS A 69 2.32 2.28 -23.02
CA CYS A 69 1.97 3.64 -23.42
C CYS A 69 2.94 4.22 -24.46
N GLN A 70 4.25 4.05 -24.25
CA GLN A 70 5.28 4.48 -25.20
C GLN A 70 5.11 3.79 -26.55
N THR A 71 4.96 2.45 -26.56
CA THR A 71 4.73 1.70 -27.80
C THR A 71 3.51 2.20 -28.56
N LYS A 72 2.42 2.53 -27.86
CA LYS A 72 1.20 3.06 -28.47
C LYS A 72 1.39 4.47 -28.99
N LEU A 73 2.05 5.36 -28.24
CA LEU A 73 2.36 6.72 -28.69
C LEU A 73 3.31 6.72 -29.90
N ASP A 74 4.32 5.86 -29.92
CA ASP A 74 5.23 5.72 -31.06
C ASP A 74 4.48 5.29 -32.32
N GLN A 75 3.51 4.38 -32.18
CA GLN A 75 2.65 3.95 -33.29
C GLN A 75 1.75 5.08 -33.80
N LEU A 76 1.07 5.79 -32.89
CA LEU A 76 0.15 6.87 -33.24
C LEU A 76 0.88 8.09 -33.82
N SER A 77 2.06 8.41 -33.30
CA SER A 77 2.84 9.58 -33.71
C SER A 77 3.74 9.35 -34.93
N LYS A 78 3.88 8.09 -35.39
CA LYS A 78 4.78 7.73 -36.50
C LYS A 78 4.61 8.63 -37.73
N THR A 79 3.37 8.78 -38.22
CA THR A 79 3.09 9.57 -39.42
C THR A 79 3.38 11.06 -39.20
N LEU A 80 3.13 11.58 -37.99
CA LEU A 80 3.51 12.96 -37.65
C LEU A 80 5.03 13.12 -37.69
N MET A 81 5.79 12.21 -37.06
CA MET A 81 7.25 12.26 -37.00
C MET A 81 7.91 12.15 -38.38
N GLU A 82 7.38 11.31 -39.26
CA GLU A 82 7.78 11.21 -40.66
C GLU A 82 7.48 12.52 -41.42
N SER A 83 6.29 13.11 -41.20
CA SER A 83 5.88 14.38 -41.82
C SER A 83 6.74 15.56 -41.36
N ILE A 84 7.13 15.60 -40.09
CA ILE A 84 8.06 16.59 -39.52
C ILE A 84 9.43 16.44 -40.20
N SER A 85 9.94 15.21 -40.28
CA SER A 85 11.27 14.93 -40.84
C SER A 85 11.35 15.26 -42.34
N ALA A 86 10.25 15.08 -43.07
CA ALA A 86 10.13 15.46 -44.48
C ALA A 86 9.95 16.98 -44.69
N GLY A 87 9.82 17.77 -43.63
CA GLY A 87 9.59 19.22 -43.73
C GLY A 87 8.20 19.60 -44.24
N THR A 88 7.21 18.72 -44.10
CA THR A 88 5.85 18.89 -44.64
C THR A 88 5.13 20.13 -44.07
N PHE A 89 5.50 20.54 -42.85
CA PHE A 89 4.92 21.70 -42.16
C PHE A 89 5.65 23.01 -42.46
N SER A 90 6.72 23.01 -43.27
CA SER A 90 7.47 24.22 -43.64
C SER A 90 6.82 24.99 -44.80
N VAL A 91 5.50 25.16 -44.73
CA VAL A 91 4.66 25.83 -45.73
C VAL A 91 3.80 26.90 -45.06
N PRO A 92 3.30 27.91 -45.79
CA PRO A 92 2.33 28.86 -45.24
C PRO A 92 1.10 28.12 -44.67
N GLY A 93 0.77 28.38 -43.40
CA GLY A 93 -0.30 27.69 -42.66
C GLY A 93 0.10 26.33 -42.07
N GLY A 94 1.39 25.98 -42.12
CA GLY A 94 1.92 24.71 -41.63
C GLY A 94 1.79 24.52 -40.12
N HIS A 95 1.81 25.59 -39.33
CA HIS A 95 1.61 25.50 -37.87
C HIS A 95 0.21 24.94 -37.52
N ASP A 96 -0.83 25.39 -38.21
CA ASP A 96 -2.19 24.89 -37.98
C ASP A 96 -2.36 23.42 -38.39
N LEU A 97 -1.69 23.00 -39.48
CA LEU A 97 -1.69 21.61 -39.91
C LEU A 97 -1.00 20.71 -38.86
N TYR A 98 0.14 21.16 -38.34
CA TYR A 98 0.87 20.46 -37.28
C TYR A 98 0.02 20.32 -36.02
N ARG A 99 -0.60 21.42 -35.56
CA ARG A 99 -1.44 21.42 -34.36
C ARG A 99 -2.60 20.44 -34.49
N LYS A 100 -3.29 20.42 -35.63
CA LYS A 100 -4.38 19.45 -35.89
C LYS A 100 -3.89 18.01 -35.85
N ALA A 101 -2.72 17.72 -36.39
CA ALA A 101 -2.13 16.38 -36.34
C ALA A 101 -1.77 15.97 -34.90
N LYS A 102 -1.20 16.89 -34.10
CA LYS A 102 -0.92 16.70 -32.67
C LYS A 102 -2.20 16.40 -31.88
N GLU A 103 -3.26 17.19 -32.10
CA GLU A 103 -4.57 17.01 -31.45
C GLU A 103 -5.23 15.66 -31.79
N ILE A 104 -5.02 15.14 -33.02
CA ILE A 104 -5.50 13.81 -33.42
C ILE A 104 -4.77 12.73 -32.61
N ILE A 105 -3.44 12.80 -32.49
CA ILE A 105 -2.65 11.83 -31.71
C ILE A 105 -3.09 11.83 -30.25
N GLU A 106 -3.26 13.01 -29.64
CA GLU A 106 -3.77 13.10 -28.27
C GLU A 106 -5.14 12.41 -28.16
N ARG A 107 -6.07 12.72 -29.05
CA ARG A 107 -7.43 12.13 -29.04
C ARG A 107 -7.39 10.61 -29.17
N GLU A 108 -6.63 10.09 -30.12
CA GLU A 108 -6.49 8.65 -30.35
C GLU A 108 -5.83 7.96 -29.15
N TYR A 109 -4.81 8.59 -28.56
CA TYR A 109 -4.16 8.08 -27.36
C TYR A 109 -5.12 7.99 -26.17
N HIS A 110 -5.98 8.99 -25.97
CA HIS A 110 -6.99 8.95 -24.90
C HIS A 110 -7.94 7.76 -25.07
N GLN A 111 -8.22 7.33 -26.31
CA GLN A 111 -9.09 6.18 -26.61
C GLN A 111 -8.41 4.82 -26.44
N VAL A 112 -7.08 4.75 -26.32
CA VAL A 112 -6.36 3.49 -26.11
C VAL A 112 -6.78 2.86 -24.76
N PRO A 113 -7.28 1.62 -24.73
CA PRO A 113 -7.63 0.96 -23.47
C PRO A 113 -6.37 0.44 -22.76
N ARG A 114 -6.49 0.21 -21.44
CA ARG A 114 -5.48 -0.46 -20.60
C ARG A 114 -4.08 0.15 -20.65
N LYS A 115 -4.03 1.48 -20.67
CA LYS A 115 -2.77 2.24 -20.60
C LYS A 115 -2.09 2.09 -19.23
N GLY A 116 -2.91 2.03 -18.18
CA GLY A 116 -2.50 1.92 -16.79
C GLY A 116 -1.97 3.21 -16.18
N VAL A 117 -1.33 3.07 -15.02
CA VAL A 117 -1.05 4.18 -14.09
C VAL A 117 -0.11 5.26 -14.64
N LYS A 118 0.70 4.96 -15.66
CA LYS A 118 1.65 5.91 -16.26
C LYS A 118 1.17 6.57 -17.56
N ALA A 119 -0.11 6.39 -17.91
CA ALA A 119 -0.69 6.93 -19.14
C ALA A 119 -0.44 8.43 -19.35
N ASN A 120 -0.70 9.24 -18.34
CA ASN A 120 -0.60 10.70 -18.44
C ASN A 120 0.85 11.18 -18.39
N GLU A 121 1.69 10.55 -17.57
CA GLU A 121 3.12 10.86 -17.48
C GLU A 121 3.84 10.63 -18.82
N VAL A 122 3.52 9.53 -19.51
CA VAL A 122 4.09 9.24 -20.84
C VAL A 122 3.57 10.22 -21.90
N LEU A 123 2.25 10.51 -21.90
CA LEU A 123 1.68 11.49 -22.83
C LEU A 123 2.31 12.86 -22.67
N GLN A 124 2.46 13.32 -21.43
CA GLN A 124 3.07 14.60 -21.15
C GLN A 124 4.54 14.65 -21.56
N SER A 125 5.30 13.58 -21.32
CA SER A 125 6.70 13.47 -21.78
C SER A 125 6.78 13.58 -23.31
N PHE A 126 5.86 12.93 -24.03
CA PHE A 126 5.72 13.09 -25.47
C PHE A 126 5.43 14.54 -25.85
N LEU A 127 4.40 15.18 -25.28
CA LEU A 127 4.05 16.57 -25.59
C LEU A 127 5.19 17.55 -25.29
N GLN A 128 5.92 17.36 -24.19
CA GLN A 128 7.11 18.16 -23.86
C GLN A 128 8.21 18.01 -24.92
N SER A 129 8.41 16.80 -25.47
CA SER A 129 9.37 16.59 -26.58
C SER A 129 8.97 17.34 -27.86
N GLN A 130 7.68 17.62 -28.04
CA GLN A 130 7.13 18.29 -29.21
C GLN A 130 7.23 19.83 -29.15
N VAL A 131 7.45 20.42 -27.96
CA VAL A 131 7.43 21.89 -27.76
C VAL A 131 8.45 22.61 -28.63
N ALA A 132 9.69 22.10 -28.71
CA ALA A 132 10.73 22.73 -29.52
C ALA A 132 10.42 22.65 -31.02
N ILE A 133 9.85 21.52 -31.46
CA ILE A 133 9.47 21.27 -32.85
C ILE A 133 8.33 22.22 -33.25
N GLU A 134 7.29 22.30 -32.43
CA GLU A 134 6.14 23.19 -32.63
C GLU A 134 6.60 24.65 -32.72
N LYS A 135 7.50 25.07 -31.83
CA LYS A 135 8.11 26.41 -31.89
C LYS A 135 8.86 26.65 -33.20
N SER A 136 9.66 25.70 -33.67
CA SER A 136 10.38 25.84 -34.94
C SER A 136 9.42 25.95 -36.14
N ILE A 137 8.35 25.14 -36.17
CA ILE A 137 7.33 25.19 -37.22
C ILE A 137 6.59 26.54 -37.19
N LEU A 138 6.19 27.01 -35.99
CA LEU A 138 5.53 28.30 -35.79
C LEU A 138 6.39 29.46 -36.32
N GLN A 139 7.69 29.45 -36.04
CA GLN A 139 8.60 30.49 -36.48
C GLN A 139 8.80 30.47 -38.01
N ALA A 140 8.85 29.28 -38.62
CA ALA A 140 9.00 29.10 -40.07
C ALA A 140 7.73 29.47 -40.87
N ASP A 141 6.55 29.48 -40.24
CA ASP A 141 5.29 29.79 -40.90
C ASP A 141 5.22 31.28 -41.31
N LYS A 142 5.18 31.54 -42.62
CA LYS A 142 5.17 32.90 -43.19
C LYS A 142 3.77 33.47 -43.34
N SER A 143 2.70 32.68 -43.15
CA SER A 143 1.33 33.20 -43.20
C SER A 143 0.92 33.91 -41.91
N LEU A 144 1.68 33.71 -40.82
CA LEU A 144 1.42 34.30 -39.51
C LEU A 144 2.25 35.56 -39.31
N THR A 145 1.61 36.59 -38.78
CA THR A 145 2.26 37.81 -38.29
C THR A 145 3.01 37.55 -36.98
N ASP A 146 3.97 38.42 -36.63
CA ASP A 146 4.70 38.31 -35.37
C ASP A 146 3.78 38.37 -34.14
N GLY A 147 2.68 39.12 -34.22
CA GLY A 147 1.66 39.17 -33.18
C GLY A 147 0.91 37.85 -33.01
N GLU A 148 0.50 37.22 -34.11
CA GLU A 148 -0.15 35.90 -34.08
C GLU A 148 0.79 34.81 -33.57
N LYS A 149 2.08 34.87 -33.94
CA LYS A 149 3.11 33.96 -33.40
C LYS A 149 3.28 34.13 -31.90
N ALA A 150 3.35 35.36 -31.40
CA ALA A 150 3.46 35.62 -29.97
C ALA A 150 2.26 35.09 -29.19
N ILE A 151 1.04 35.27 -29.72
CA ILE A 151 -0.19 34.73 -29.13
C ILE A 151 -0.14 33.19 -29.10
N ALA A 152 0.25 32.54 -30.20
CA ALA A 152 0.35 31.08 -30.26
C ALA A 152 1.38 30.53 -29.26
N GLU A 153 2.54 31.18 -29.09
CA GLU A 153 3.52 30.79 -28.08
C GLU A 153 2.97 30.94 -26.65
N GLU A 154 2.21 32.01 -26.36
CA GLU A 154 1.61 32.21 -25.05
C GLU A 154 0.57 31.11 -24.73
N TRP A 155 -0.28 30.78 -25.70
CA TRP A 155 -1.24 29.67 -25.57
C TRP A 155 -0.54 28.32 -25.32
N ALA A 156 0.52 28.01 -26.08
CA ALA A 156 1.28 26.76 -25.90
C ALA A 156 1.95 26.68 -24.51
N ARG A 157 2.46 27.81 -23.98
CA ARG A 157 3.01 27.87 -22.61
C ARG A 157 1.93 27.63 -21.57
N LYS A 158 0.76 28.24 -21.74
CA LYS A 158 -0.38 28.04 -20.84
C LYS A 158 -0.85 26.59 -20.83
N GLU A 159 -1.01 25.98 -22.00
CA GLU A 159 -1.39 24.58 -22.14
C GLU A 159 -0.36 23.65 -21.45
N THR A 160 0.93 23.90 -21.67
CA THR A 160 2.00 23.11 -21.01
C THR A 160 1.92 23.21 -19.48
N ALA A 161 1.70 24.42 -18.95
CA ALA A 161 1.55 24.65 -17.52
C ALA A 161 0.30 23.97 -16.93
N GLU A 162 -0.82 23.97 -17.66
CA GLU A 162 -2.05 23.29 -17.26
C GLU A 162 -1.86 21.77 -17.19
N LYS A 163 -1.16 21.17 -18.16
CA LYS A 163 -0.84 19.73 -18.18
C LYS A 163 0.12 19.35 -17.05
N GLU A 164 1.13 20.18 -16.77
CA GLU A 164 2.04 19.99 -15.64
C GLU A 164 1.30 20.02 -14.30
N GLN A 165 0.36 20.96 -14.14
CA GLN A 165 -0.47 21.04 -12.94
C GLN A 165 -1.34 19.79 -12.78
N GLU A 166 -1.90 19.26 -13.87
CA GLU A 166 -2.73 18.05 -13.83
C GLU A 166 -1.92 16.81 -13.43
N LEU A 167 -0.70 16.65 -13.95
CA LEU A 167 0.19 15.56 -13.53
C LEU A 167 0.56 15.66 -12.05
N LEU A 168 0.80 16.88 -11.53
CA LEU A 168 1.08 17.08 -10.11
C LEU A 168 -0.12 16.66 -9.23
N LYS A 169 -1.35 16.98 -9.63
CA LYS A 169 -2.55 16.53 -8.91
C LYS A 169 -2.66 15.01 -8.89
N GLN A 170 -2.36 14.35 -10.01
CA GLN A 170 -2.39 12.89 -10.10
C GLN A 170 -1.33 12.24 -9.20
N LYS A 171 -0.09 12.75 -9.22
CA LYS A 171 0.97 12.29 -8.31
C LYS A 171 0.59 12.45 -6.83
N LEU A 172 -0.08 13.55 -6.48
CA LEU A 172 -0.60 13.74 -5.12
C LEU A 172 -1.71 12.74 -4.76
N GLN A 173 -2.63 12.48 -5.69
CA GLN A 173 -3.69 11.49 -5.50
C GLN A 173 -3.13 10.07 -5.34
N GLU A 174 -2.12 9.70 -6.14
CA GLU A 174 -1.43 8.40 -6.02
C GLU A 174 -0.75 8.26 -4.66
N GLN A 175 -0.05 9.30 -4.19
CA GLN A 175 0.56 9.31 -2.85
C GLN A 175 -0.51 9.13 -1.76
N GLN A 176 -1.64 9.82 -1.88
CA GLN A 176 -2.75 9.69 -0.93
C GLN A 176 -3.31 8.27 -0.91
N GLN A 177 -3.55 7.65 -2.07
CA GLN A 177 -4.00 6.26 -2.17
C GLN A 177 -3.02 5.27 -1.54
N GLN A 178 -1.71 5.46 -1.74
CA GLN A 178 -0.69 4.61 -1.13
C GLN A 178 -0.69 4.71 0.40
N VAL A 179 -0.82 5.92 0.94
CA VAL A 179 -0.92 6.16 2.39
C VAL A 179 -2.19 5.52 2.96
N GLU A 180 -3.34 5.68 2.29
CA GLU A 180 -4.59 5.06 2.72
C GLU A 180 -4.52 3.53 2.72
N ALA A 181 -3.95 2.93 1.67
CA ALA A 181 -3.76 1.49 1.61
C ALA A 181 -2.80 0.99 2.71
N GLN A 182 -1.73 1.73 3.00
CA GLN A 182 -0.83 1.41 4.12
C GLN A 182 -1.54 1.50 5.48
N ASN A 183 -2.39 2.51 5.69
CA ASN A 183 -3.16 2.64 6.93
C ASN A 183 -4.13 1.46 7.13
N ARG A 184 -4.84 1.05 6.07
CA ARG A 184 -5.75 -0.10 6.11
C ARG A 184 -5.01 -1.40 6.40
N SER A 185 -3.86 -1.60 5.75
CA SER A 185 -2.96 -2.74 6.03
C SER A 185 -2.54 -2.76 7.50
N LEU A 186 -2.02 -1.65 8.03
CA LEU A 186 -1.59 -1.58 9.43
C LEU A 186 -2.73 -1.87 10.40
N GLN A 187 -3.93 -1.35 10.13
CA GLN A 187 -5.10 -1.62 10.96
C GLN A 187 -5.45 -3.11 10.96
N GLU A 188 -5.42 -3.78 9.79
CA GLU A 188 -5.66 -5.23 9.69
C GLU A 188 -4.63 -6.05 10.48
N HIS A 189 -3.34 -5.68 10.42
CA HIS A 189 -2.29 -6.34 11.22
C HIS A 189 -2.54 -6.20 12.73
N ILE A 190 -3.04 -5.05 13.16
CA ILE A 190 -3.41 -4.79 14.55
C ILE A 190 -4.61 -5.67 14.95
N ASP A 191 -5.66 -5.69 14.13
CA ASP A 191 -6.90 -6.40 14.42
C ASP A 191 -6.66 -7.92 14.52
N GLN A 192 -5.91 -8.49 13.57
CA GLN A 192 -5.56 -9.92 13.59
C GLN A 192 -4.62 -10.30 14.75
N LEU A 193 -3.67 -9.42 15.11
CA LEU A 193 -2.82 -9.65 16.28
C LEU A 193 -3.65 -9.65 17.57
N MET A 194 -4.58 -8.71 17.70
CA MET A 194 -5.46 -8.65 18.86
C MET A 194 -6.33 -9.90 18.99
N GLU A 195 -6.95 -10.33 17.89
CA GLU A 195 -7.77 -11.54 17.87
C GLU A 195 -6.95 -12.77 18.29
N LYS A 196 -5.72 -12.89 17.78
CA LYS A 196 -4.81 -13.97 18.14
C LYS A 196 -4.47 -13.96 19.63
N LEU A 197 -4.05 -12.82 20.18
CA LEU A 197 -3.64 -12.73 21.60
C LEU A 197 -4.79 -13.06 22.55
N VAL A 198 -6.00 -12.59 22.24
CA VAL A 198 -7.22 -12.95 23.00
C VAL A 198 -7.47 -14.45 22.94
N ARG A 199 -7.38 -15.06 21.75
CA ARG A 199 -7.61 -16.49 21.55
C ARG A 199 -6.58 -17.36 22.26
N GLU A 200 -5.29 -17.02 22.17
CA GLU A 200 -4.21 -17.70 22.88
C GLU A 200 -4.40 -17.63 24.40
N ARG A 201 -4.88 -16.49 24.89
CA ARG A 201 -5.17 -16.30 26.31
C ARG A 201 -6.32 -17.15 26.81
N GLU A 202 -7.43 -17.17 26.08
CA GLU A 202 -8.55 -18.04 26.43
C GLU A 202 -8.14 -19.52 26.42
N ASN A 203 -7.32 -19.93 25.46
CA ASN A 203 -6.77 -21.29 25.41
C ASN A 203 -5.93 -21.59 26.66
N LEU A 204 -5.03 -20.68 27.05
CA LEU A 204 -4.23 -20.82 28.26
C LEU A 204 -5.08 -20.94 29.52
N LEU A 205 -6.13 -20.11 29.66
CA LEU A 205 -7.06 -20.17 30.79
C LEU A 205 -7.85 -21.49 30.82
N ARG A 206 -8.29 -21.98 29.64
CA ARG A 206 -8.95 -23.29 29.51
C ARG A 206 -8.01 -24.42 29.94
N GLU A 207 -6.75 -24.41 29.52
CA GLU A 207 -5.74 -25.39 29.89
C GLU A 207 -5.42 -25.37 31.39
N GLN A 208 -5.19 -24.18 31.96
CA GLN A 208 -4.95 -24.02 33.41
C GLN A 208 -6.14 -24.50 34.24
N SER A 209 -7.38 -24.22 33.78
CA SER A 209 -8.61 -24.66 34.46
C SER A 209 -8.77 -26.18 34.44
N LYS A 210 -8.53 -26.82 33.28
CA LYS A 210 -8.54 -28.29 33.15
C LYS A 210 -7.46 -28.94 34.03
N MET A 211 -6.28 -28.34 34.09
CA MET A 211 -5.19 -28.81 34.96
C MET A 211 -5.59 -28.71 36.44
N LEU A 212 -6.25 -27.62 36.84
CA LEU A 212 -6.72 -27.41 38.21
C LEU A 212 -7.79 -28.43 38.59
N GLU A 213 -8.76 -28.68 37.72
CA GLU A 213 -9.80 -29.69 37.92
C GLU A 213 -9.19 -31.09 38.08
N HIS A 214 -8.22 -31.43 37.22
CA HIS A 214 -7.50 -32.70 37.34
C HIS A 214 -6.74 -32.82 38.66
N GLN A 215 -6.00 -31.78 39.06
CA GLN A 215 -5.27 -31.79 40.33
C GLN A 215 -6.20 -31.89 41.55
N LEU A 216 -7.36 -31.23 41.52
CA LEU A 216 -8.36 -31.35 42.59
C LEU A 216 -8.93 -32.76 42.70
N LYS A 217 -9.21 -33.41 41.56
CA LYS A 217 -9.69 -34.80 41.53
C LYS A 217 -8.66 -35.77 42.10
N VAL A 218 -7.39 -35.67 41.67
CA VAL A 218 -6.31 -36.50 42.22
C VAL A 218 -6.14 -36.26 43.73
N GLN A 219 -6.40 -35.05 44.21
CA GLN A 219 -6.34 -34.75 45.64
C GLN A 219 -7.43 -35.45 46.44
N GLU A 220 -8.65 -35.47 45.90
CA GLU A 220 -9.81 -36.15 46.48
C GLU A 220 -9.59 -37.67 46.54
N ASP A 221 -9.05 -38.26 45.47
CA ASP A 221 -8.70 -39.68 45.42
C ASP A 221 -7.64 -40.04 46.48
N LEU A 222 -6.54 -39.27 46.56
CA LEU A 222 -5.49 -39.47 47.56
C LEU A 222 -6.00 -39.31 49.00
N HIS A 223 -6.94 -38.40 49.21
CA HIS A 223 -7.56 -38.18 50.51
C HIS A 223 -8.42 -39.39 50.91
N THR A 224 -9.20 -39.92 49.96
CA THR A 224 -10.05 -41.11 50.14
C THR A 224 -9.20 -42.37 50.41
N GLU A 225 -8.04 -42.49 49.78
CA GLU A 225 -7.08 -43.58 50.00
C GLU A 225 -6.24 -43.42 51.29
N GLY A 226 -6.39 -42.32 52.03
CA GLY A 226 -5.72 -42.07 53.31
C GLY A 226 -4.30 -41.50 53.23
N PHE A 227 -3.84 -41.07 52.05
CA PHE A 227 -2.49 -40.50 51.84
C PHE A 227 -2.38 -39.01 52.27
N ARG A 228 -2.68 -38.69 53.53
CA ARG A 228 -2.71 -37.31 54.08
C ARG A 228 -1.49 -36.45 53.71
N LYS A 229 -0.27 -36.99 53.88
CA LYS A 229 0.97 -36.25 53.59
C LYS A 229 1.08 -35.82 52.12
N LYS A 230 0.64 -36.67 51.18
CA LYS A 230 0.65 -36.33 49.73
C LYS A 230 -0.41 -35.28 49.40
N CYS A 231 -1.59 -35.32 50.04
CA CYS A 231 -2.61 -34.29 49.89
C CYS A 231 -2.12 -32.90 50.34
N GLU A 232 -1.38 -32.85 51.46
CA GLU A 232 -0.77 -31.63 51.99
C GLU A 232 0.29 -31.05 51.04
N GLU A 233 1.15 -31.90 50.48
CA GLU A 233 2.15 -31.49 49.48
C GLU A 233 1.48 -30.93 48.21
N MET A 234 0.35 -31.52 47.79
CA MET A 234 -0.37 -31.09 46.59
C MET A 234 -1.17 -29.78 46.77
N ASN A 235 -1.55 -29.42 48.00
CA ASN A 235 -2.18 -28.12 48.29
C ASN A 235 -1.33 -26.94 47.82
N ALA A 236 -0.01 -27.04 47.97
CA ALA A 236 0.90 -25.98 47.53
C ALA A 236 0.82 -25.77 46.01
N GLU A 237 0.75 -26.84 45.22
CA GLU A 237 0.67 -26.76 43.77
C GLU A 237 -0.69 -26.26 43.28
N ILE A 238 -1.78 -26.72 43.91
CA ILE A 238 -3.15 -26.21 43.65
C ILE A 238 -3.22 -24.71 43.92
N ASN A 239 -2.66 -24.23 45.03
CA ASN A 239 -2.64 -22.80 45.35
C ASN A 239 -1.78 -21.99 44.37
N ARG A 240 -0.64 -22.53 43.92
CA ARG A 240 0.16 -21.90 42.85
C ARG A 240 -0.60 -21.83 41.54
N LEU A 241 -1.34 -22.87 41.17
CA LEU A 241 -2.12 -22.90 39.93
C LEU A 241 -3.32 -21.94 40.00
N ARG A 242 -4.04 -21.88 41.13
CA ARG A 242 -5.09 -20.87 41.38
C ARG A 242 -4.53 -19.46 41.25
N LYS A 243 -3.36 -19.19 41.85
CA LYS A 243 -2.69 -17.89 41.72
C LYS A 243 -2.35 -17.57 40.27
N ARG A 244 -1.76 -18.52 39.52
CA ARG A 244 -1.49 -18.36 38.08
C ARG A 244 -2.73 -18.00 37.28
N ILE A 245 -3.88 -18.64 37.54
CA ILE A 245 -5.15 -18.33 36.85
C ILE A 245 -5.60 -16.90 37.14
N VAL A 246 -5.49 -16.45 38.40
CA VAL A 246 -5.85 -15.07 38.78
C VAL A 246 -4.91 -14.06 38.14
N ASP A 247 -3.61 -14.29 38.20
CA ASP A 247 -2.60 -13.43 37.56
C ASP A 247 -2.84 -13.37 36.04
N THR A 248 -3.18 -14.52 35.44
CA THR A 248 -3.55 -14.66 34.02
C THR A 248 -4.81 -13.83 33.70
N LYS A 249 -5.83 -13.80 34.56
CA LYS A 249 -7.01 -12.94 34.29
C LYS A 249 -6.74 -11.45 34.40
N ASN A 250 -5.80 -11.05 35.25
CA ASN A 250 -5.56 -9.64 35.57
C ASN A 250 -4.57 -8.94 34.61
N ASP A 251 -3.81 -9.68 33.82
CA ASP A 251 -2.73 -9.16 32.96
C ASP A 251 -3.18 -8.79 31.53
N ASP A 252 -4.46 -9.03 31.19
CA ASP A 252 -4.98 -8.92 29.81
C ASP A 252 -4.77 -7.53 29.17
N SER A 253 -5.02 -6.44 29.91
CA SER A 253 -4.85 -5.08 29.38
C SER A 253 -3.37 -4.70 29.17
N THR A 254 -2.47 -5.25 29.99
CA THR A 254 -1.04 -4.90 29.97
C THR A 254 -0.30 -5.59 28.83
N LEU A 255 -0.55 -6.89 28.61
CA LEU A 255 0.12 -7.65 27.54
C LEU A 255 -0.32 -7.18 26.14
N LEU A 256 -1.61 -6.93 25.95
CA LEU A 256 -2.14 -6.38 24.69
C LEU A 256 -1.52 -5.01 24.40
N ALA A 257 -1.45 -4.13 25.39
CA ALA A 257 -0.84 -2.81 25.22
C ALA A 257 0.66 -2.89 24.89
N GLN A 258 1.39 -3.82 25.51
CA GLN A 258 2.82 -4.03 25.23
C GLN A 258 3.06 -4.57 23.83
N ALA A 259 2.28 -5.57 23.40
CA ALA A 259 2.38 -6.14 22.05
C ALA A 259 2.10 -5.10 20.96
N LEU A 260 1.08 -4.26 21.17
CA LEU A 260 0.74 -3.16 20.26
C LEU A 260 1.80 -2.05 20.23
N ASP A 261 2.37 -1.69 21.38
CA ASP A 261 3.45 -0.69 21.45
C ASP A 261 4.72 -1.21 20.78
N ASN A 262 5.06 -2.49 20.98
CA ASN A 262 6.18 -3.15 20.30
C ASN A 262 5.99 -3.20 18.78
N LEU A 263 4.80 -3.62 18.32
CA LEU A 263 4.46 -3.65 16.90
C LEU A 263 4.52 -2.24 16.30
N GLY A 264 3.89 -1.27 16.96
CA GLY A 264 3.87 0.13 16.54
C GLY A 264 5.26 0.73 16.39
N LYS A 265 6.13 0.55 17.39
CA LYS A 265 7.54 1.00 17.34
C LYS A 265 8.30 0.35 16.18
N ARG A 266 8.08 -0.93 15.94
CA ARG A 266 8.77 -1.70 14.90
C ARG A 266 8.28 -1.35 13.49
N ILE A 267 6.99 -1.15 13.29
CA ILE A 267 6.43 -0.80 11.98
C ILE A 267 6.69 0.67 11.66
N THR A 268 6.75 1.56 12.65
CA THR A 268 7.12 2.98 12.42
C THR A 268 8.48 3.11 11.73
N SER A 269 9.43 2.20 12.02
CA SER A 269 10.74 2.18 11.32
C SER A 269 10.66 1.78 9.83
N LEU A 270 9.54 1.22 9.38
CA LEU A 270 9.34 0.79 8.00
C LEU A 270 8.63 1.86 7.14
N LEU A 271 8.16 2.96 7.75
CA LEU A 271 7.43 4.01 7.04
C LEU A 271 8.39 5.07 6.44
N PRO A 272 8.15 5.57 5.22
CA PRO A 272 8.94 6.65 4.65
C PRO A 272 8.68 7.98 5.38
N ALA A 273 9.73 8.79 5.59
CA ALA A 273 9.67 10.07 6.31
C ALA A 273 9.10 11.19 5.42
N PRO A 274 7.76 11.29 5.32
CA PRO A 274 6.99 12.23 6.14
C PRO A 274 5.85 11.58 6.93
N ALA A 275 5.73 10.24 6.91
CA ALA A 275 4.66 9.49 7.57
C ALA A 275 4.76 9.43 9.12
N ASN A 276 5.67 10.18 9.75
CA ASN A 276 5.79 10.32 11.21
C ASN A 276 4.54 10.91 11.90
N ILE A 277 3.52 11.29 11.12
CA ILE A 277 2.21 11.75 11.60
C ILE A 277 1.30 10.54 11.97
N LEU A 278 1.64 9.31 11.56
CA LEU A 278 0.88 8.08 11.88
C LEU A 278 0.96 7.64 13.34
N GLY A 279 1.84 8.23 14.14
CA GLY A 279 1.95 7.92 15.58
C GLY A 279 0.63 8.08 16.35
N ASN A 280 -0.35 8.79 15.79
CA ASN A 280 -1.66 9.02 16.39
C ASN A 280 -2.65 7.85 16.25
N VAL A 281 -2.52 6.98 15.23
CA VAL A 281 -3.43 5.82 15.07
C VAL A 281 -3.11 4.76 16.13
N VAL A 282 -1.83 4.43 16.31
CA VAL A 282 -1.37 3.48 17.34
C VAL A 282 -1.59 4.02 18.76
N LYS A 283 -1.33 5.31 19.00
CA LYS A 283 -1.61 5.96 20.29
C LYS A 283 -3.10 6.06 20.61
N GLY A 284 -3.95 6.25 19.59
CA GLY A 284 -5.41 6.31 19.73
C GLY A 284 -5.97 4.99 20.28
N VAL A 285 -5.59 3.86 19.68
CA VAL A 285 -6.04 2.52 20.12
C VAL A 285 -5.52 2.19 21.53
N GLY A 286 -4.24 2.46 21.82
CA GLY A 286 -3.68 2.25 23.16
C GLY A 286 -4.33 3.09 24.27
N SER A 287 -4.92 4.25 23.94
CA SER A 287 -5.63 5.10 24.90
C SER A 287 -7.04 4.62 25.24
N VAL A 288 -7.68 3.87 24.33
CA VAL A 288 -9.01 3.28 24.55
C VAL A 288 -8.95 2.14 25.58
N PHE A 289 -7.84 1.41 25.65
CA PHE A 289 -7.66 0.29 26.58
C PHE A 289 -7.08 0.69 27.95
N LYS A 290 -6.46 1.87 28.09
CA LYS A 290 -6.03 2.40 29.40
C LYS A 290 -7.17 2.96 30.26
N LYS A 291 -8.40 3.05 29.73
CA LYS A 291 -9.57 3.65 30.40
C LYS A 291 -10.64 2.65 30.83
N LYS A 292 -10.36 1.34 30.86
CA LYS A 292 -11.25 0.33 31.45
C LYS A 292 -10.56 -0.42 32.56
#